data_AF-A0A3D5NVW2-F1
#
_entry.id   AF-A0A3D5NVW2-F1
#
_cell.length_a   1.000
_cell.length_b   1.000
_cell.length_c   1.000
_cell.angle_alpha   90.00
_cell.angle_beta   90.00
_cell.angle_gamma   90.00
#
_symmetry.space_group_name_H-M   'P 1'
#
loop_
_entity.id
_entity.type
_entity.pdbx_description
1 polymer ?
#
loop_
_entity_poly.entity_id
_entity_poly.type
_entity_poly.pdbx_seq_one_letter_code
_entity_poly.pdbx_strand_id
1 'polypeptide(L)'
;MTIRQVLLLTSFVLFLANGCSKQASAPIPSIVLSPGSDREVVYTDKGDAFFMTRSGGFQDSPWHGLRAAKRPYFKDFILFADGKLLDRQTALVTVRPDFLVREYPDYGISVTWSILDTNRALAVQIESKRARKFQIIPILEGGTKPGDFQQLGRTQTTWDYVINGYRNLPASFPFLRLSFSSPFTYKLDSLPPNPDLTGGFQVGLLTFPSCKKLSAHVQVRKTPFGNANLAAEIVSAGIQKRTQRIQKRLNQTPFKSNSPQLDSAVIWAHASMDALIMQQMGGGIYAGLPWFDEFWGRDEFITFPGAVLVSGEFELAKRILKAFGKFQDHDPASRTYGRVPNRAQPTDIIYNTTDGTPWFVREVWDYYRYSGDGEFLEEIYPTIKRAAIGAIRNWVDEKGLLTHDDADTWMDARGPDGPWSPRGNRAVDIQQLWLTQLEVT
;
A
#
# COMPACT_ATOMS: atom_id res chain seq x y z
N MET A 1 -20.21 35.36 -59.51
CA MET A 1 -19.19 34.34 -59.19
C MET A 1 -18.76 34.58 -57.75
N THR A 2 -19.65 34.50 -56.76
CA THR A 2 -20.28 33.34 -56.08
C THR A 2 -19.40 32.66 -55.04
N ILE A 3 -19.70 33.01 -53.78
CA ILE A 3 -19.79 32.19 -52.58
C ILE A 3 -19.92 30.69 -52.93
N ARG A 4 -18.81 30.01 -53.24
CA ARG A 4 -18.80 28.56 -53.50
C ARG A 4 -17.44 27.87 -53.31
N GLN A 5 -16.45 28.55 -52.73
CA GLN A 5 -15.13 27.95 -52.47
C GLN A 5 -14.64 28.07 -51.02
N VAL A 6 -15.47 28.57 -50.10
CA VAL A 6 -15.20 28.59 -48.64
C VAL A 6 -15.93 27.44 -47.89
N LEU A 7 -16.56 26.52 -48.62
CA LEU A 7 -17.43 25.46 -48.08
C LEU A 7 -16.96 24.04 -48.44
N LEU A 8 -15.65 23.78 -48.39
CA LEU A 8 -15.08 22.47 -48.71
C LEU A 8 -14.07 21.95 -47.68
N LEU A 9 -14.16 22.42 -46.42
CA LEU A 9 -13.45 21.85 -45.27
C LEU A 9 -14.31 21.78 -44.00
N THR A 10 -15.64 21.72 -44.17
CA THR A 10 -16.63 21.55 -43.10
C THR A 10 -17.69 20.54 -43.53
N SER A 11 -17.28 19.34 -43.95
CA SER A 11 -18.17 18.19 -44.15
C SER A 11 -17.39 16.89 -44.12
N PHE A 12 -16.69 16.66 -43.01
CA PHE A 12 -16.46 15.30 -42.52
C PHE A 12 -16.77 15.29 -41.02
N VAL A 13 -18.01 15.67 -40.70
CA VAL A 13 -18.66 15.23 -39.47
C VAL A 13 -18.85 13.73 -39.65
N LEU A 14 -17.85 12.97 -39.21
CA LEU A 14 -18.00 11.54 -38.96
C LEU A 14 -19.05 11.43 -37.86
N PHE A 15 -20.26 11.10 -38.28
CA PHE A 15 -21.28 10.49 -37.44
C PHE A 15 -20.69 9.21 -36.84
N LEU A 16 -20.06 9.34 -35.67
CA LEU A 16 -19.83 8.26 -34.72
C LEU A 16 -20.68 8.52 -33.48
N ALA A 17 -22.00 8.60 -33.69
CA ALA A 17 -22.94 8.19 -32.66
C ALA A 17 -23.30 6.73 -32.93
N ASN A 18 -23.32 5.92 -31.87
CA ASN A 18 -23.63 4.48 -31.84
C ASN A 18 -22.48 3.52 -32.14
N GLY A 19 -21.42 3.72 -31.38
CA GLY A 19 -20.58 2.63 -30.91
C GLY A 19 -20.15 2.93 -29.48
N CYS A 20 -21.10 3.15 -28.56
CA CYS A 20 -20.79 2.94 -27.14
C CYS A 20 -20.62 1.41 -27.00
N SER A 21 -19.52 0.87 -27.55
CA SER A 21 -18.98 -0.36 -27.01
C SER A 21 -18.78 0.01 -25.55
N LYS A 22 -19.61 -0.54 -24.66
CA LYS A 22 -19.20 -0.67 -23.27
C LYS A 22 -17.82 -1.28 -23.37
N GLN A 23 -16.78 -0.46 -23.23
CA GLN A 23 -15.42 -0.93 -23.24
C GLN A 23 -15.42 -1.92 -22.10
N ALA A 24 -15.37 -3.21 -22.43
CA ALA A 24 -15.58 -4.26 -21.46
C ALA A 24 -14.57 -3.99 -20.36
N SER A 25 -15.07 -3.77 -19.13
CA SER A 25 -14.21 -3.43 -17.99
C SER A 25 -13.11 -4.48 -17.93
N ALA A 26 -11.84 -4.03 -17.94
CA ALA A 26 -10.72 -4.96 -17.86
C ALA A 26 -10.92 -5.81 -16.60
N PRO A 27 -11.00 -7.15 -16.70
CA PRO A 27 -11.22 -7.96 -15.51
C PRO A 27 -10.08 -7.73 -14.52
N ILE A 28 -10.40 -7.61 -13.23
CA ILE A 28 -9.36 -7.60 -12.19
C ILE A 28 -8.53 -8.88 -12.35
N PRO A 29 -7.19 -8.77 -12.47
CA PRO A 29 -6.36 -9.91 -12.78
C PRO A 29 -6.34 -10.87 -11.58
N SER A 30 -6.18 -12.15 -11.85
CA SER A 30 -6.01 -13.17 -10.82
C SER A 30 -4.84 -14.10 -11.17
N ILE A 31 -4.20 -14.63 -10.13
CA ILE A 31 -3.21 -15.70 -10.22
C ILE A 31 -3.76 -16.87 -9.41
N VAL A 32 -3.86 -18.04 -10.04
CA VAL A 32 -4.26 -19.28 -9.38
C VAL A 32 -3.00 -20.11 -9.13
N LEU A 33 -2.79 -20.50 -7.88
CA LEU A 33 -1.67 -21.29 -7.41
C LEU A 33 -2.18 -22.66 -6.97
N SER A 34 -1.53 -23.71 -7.48
CA SER A 34 -1.90 -25.10 -7.16
C SER A 34 -1.56 -25.45 -5.72
N PRO A 35 -2.22 -26.46 -5.11
CA PRO A 35 -1.82 -27.01 -3.81
C PRO A 35 -0.30 -27.28 -3.74
N GLY A 36 0.30 -26.98 -2.59
CA GLY A 36 1.75 -27.03 -2.35
C GLY A 36 2.53 -25.80 -2.83
N SER A 37 1.89 -24.86 -3.55
CA SER A 37 2.55 -23.63 -4.00
C SER A 37 2.60 -22.57 -2.90
N ASP A 38 3.79 -22.00 -2.68
CA ASP A 38 3.99 -21.01 -1.62
C ASP A 38 4.71 -19.74 -2.12
N ARG A 39 4.07 -18.59 -1.88
CA ARG A 39 4.46 -17.25 -2.34
C ARG A 39 4.05 -16.22 -1.31
N GLU A 40 4.86 -15.19 -1.11
CA GLU A 40 4.47 -14.03 -0.31
C GLU A 40 3.47 -13.16 -1.08
N VAL A 41 2.47 -12.65 -0.37
CA VAL A 41 1.40 -11.80 -0.90
C VAL A 41 1.16 -10.66 0.08
N VAL A 42 1.08 -9.43 -0.43
CA VAL A 42 0.92 -8.23 0.40
C VAL A 42 -0.24 -7.37 -0.08
N TYR A 43 -0.97 -6.80 0.88
CA TYR A 43 -2.09 -5.89 0.66
C TYR A 43 -1.97 -4.68 1.57
N THR A 44 -2.32 -3.50 1.08
CA THR A 44 -2.27 -2.26 1.86
C THR A 44 -3.65 -1.70 2.13
N ASP A 45 -3.81 -0.95 3.22
CA ASP A 45 -5.07 -0.27 3.57
C ASP A 45 -5.20 1.15 2.99
N LYS A 46 -4.27 1.62 2.16
CA LYS A 46 -4.20 3.03 1.66
C LYS A 46 -3.94 4.08 2.74
N GLY A 47 -3.90 3.71 4.02
CA GLY A 47 -3.56 4.57 5.14
C GLY A 47 -2.08 4.46 5.48
N ASP A 48 -1.76 3.55 6.40
CA ASP A 48 -0.40 3.29 6.89
C ASP A 48 -0.19 1.82 7.29
N ALA A 49 -1.10 0.93 6.90
CA ALA A 49 -1.10 -0.47 7.26
C ALA A 49 -1.02 -1.38 6.04
N PHE A 50 -0.43 -2.54 6.27
CA PHE A 50 -0.41 -3.63 5.30
C PHE A 50 -0.63 -4.98 5.98
N PHE A 51 -1.17 -5.91 5.21
CA PHE A 51 -1.30 -7.31 5.56
C PHE A 51 -0.45 -8.13 4.60
N MET A 52 0.53 -8.85 5.13
CA MET A 52 1.39 -9.74 4.36
C MET A 52 1.16 -11.18 4.78
N THR A 53 1.01 -12.10 3.83
CA THR A 53 0.73 -13.51 4.10
C THR A 53 1.40 -14.40 3.07
N ARG A 54 1.33 -15.71 3.31
CA ARG A 54 1.82 -16.74 2.40
C ARG A 54 0.67 -17.40 1.67
N SER A 55 0.78 -17.65 0.37
CA SER A 55 -0.28 -18.31 -0.39
C SER A 55 -0.57 -19.71 0.16
N GLY A 56 0.46 -20.56 0.25
CA GLY A 56 0.37 -21.96 0.65
C GLY A 56 1.42 -22.27 1.71
N GLY A 57 1.16 -21.83 2.93
CA GLY A 57 2.09 -22.02 4.04
C GLY A 57 1.64 -21.27 5.28
N PHE A 58 2.31 -21.55 6.39
CA PHE A 58 2.16 -20.82 7.64
C PHE A 58 3.21 -19.72 7.73
N GLN A 59 2.87 -18.66 8.47
CA GLN A 59 3.67 -17.45 8.51
C GLN A 59 4.98 -17.67 9.29
N ASP A 60 6.12 -17.48 8.62
CA ASP A 60 7.47 -17.72 9.13
C ASP A 60 8.36 -16.47 9.20
N SER A 61 7.99 -15.39 8.52
CA SER A 61 8.68 -14.10 8.53
C SER A 61 8.17 -13.16 9.64
N PRO A 62 9.04 -12.34 10.25
CA PRO A 62 8.63 -11.29 11.18
C PRO A 62 7.82 -10.17 10.52
N TRP A 63 7.70 -10.16 9.17
CA TRP A 63 6.93 -9.20 8.39
C TRP A 63 5.50 -9.67 8.06
N HIS A 64 5.22 -10.95 8.26
CA HIS A 64 3.88 -11.51 8.03
C HIS A 64 2.86 -11.01 9.07
N GLY A 65 1.60 -11.03 8.66
CA GLY A 65 0.48 -10.55 9.43
C GLY A 65 0.08 -9.11 9.11
N LEU A 66 -0.84 -8.58 9.92
CA LEU A 66 -1.30 -7.19 9.87
C LEU A 66 -0.31 -6.31 10.62
N ARG A 67 0.20 -5.30 9.92
CA ARG A 67 1.09 -4.27 10.45
C ARG A 67 0.53 -2.89 10.21
N ALA A 68 0.87 -1.96 11.09
CA ALA A 68 0.60 -0.54 10.92
C ALA A 68 1.72 0.29 11.56
N ALA A 69 2.13 1.37 10.90
CA ALA A 69 3.22 2.24 11.39
C ALA A 69 4.46 1.43 11.83
N LYS A 70 4.97 0.55 10.94
CA LYS A 70 6.14 -0.31 11.18
C LYS A 70 6.02 -1.33 12.32
N ARG A 71 4.83 -1.54 12.91
CA ARG A 71 4.62 -2.46 14.04
C ARG A 71 3.69 -3.61 13.69
N PRO A 72 3.98 -4.85 14.14
CA PRO A 72 3.08 -5.99 13.95
C PRO A 72 1.93 -5.99 14.96
N TYR A 73 0.74 -6.42 14.59
CA TYR A 73 -0.39 -6.48 15.55
C TYR A 73 -1.02 -7.86 15.62
N PHE A 74 -1.08 -8.52 14.48
CA PHE A 74 -1.73 -9.79 14.32
C PHE A 74 -0.95 -10.58 13.31
N LYS A 75 -0.61 -11.82 13.64
CA LYS A 75 0.04 -12.73 12.71
C LYS A 75 -1.03 -13.44 11.89
N ASP A 76 -1.77 -14.33 12.55
CA ASP A 76 -2.51 -15.35 11.84
C ASP A 76 -3.77 -15.85 12.55
N PHE A 77 -4.60 -16.52 11.76
CA PHE A 77 -5.61 -17.44 12.26
C PHE A 77 -5.25 -18.87 11.84
N ILE A 78 -5.04 -19.73 12.83
CA ILE A 78 -4.98 -21.19 12.61
C ILE A 78 -6.40 -21.72 12.63
N LEU A 79 -6.83 -22.30 11.51
CA LEU A 79 -8.23 -22.64 11.26
C LEU A 79 -8.44 -24.16 11.29
N PHE A 80 -9.50 -24.59 11.96
CA PHE A 80 -9.93 -25.98 11.99
C PHE A 80 -11.40 -26.08 11.60
N ALA A 81 -11.76 -27.19 10.95
CA ALA A 81 -13.13 -27.56 10.65
C ALA A 81 -13.38 -29.00 11.11
N ASP A 82 -14.42 -29.18 11.93
CA ASP A 82 -14.80 -30.47 12.50
C ASP A 82 -13.62 -31.18 13.21
N GLY A 83 -12.79 -30.40 13.91
CA GLY A 83 -11.61 -30.87 14.64
C GLY A 83 -10.36 -31.12 13.78
N LYS A 84 -10.42 -30.94 12.46
CA LYS A 84 -9.27 -31.10 11.54
C LYS A 84 -8.70 -29.76 11.13
N LEU A 85 -7.37 -29.67 11.08
CA LEU A 85 -6.66 -28.48 10.59
C LEU A 85 -7.00 -28.26 9.11
N LEU A 86 -7.30 -27.00 8.75
CA LEU A 86 -7.31 -26.57 7.36
C LEU A 86 -5.87 -26.27 6.93
N ASP A 87 -5.17 -27.33 6.52
CA ASP A 87 -3.78 -27.25 6.09
C ASP A 87 -3.65 -26.50 4.76
N ARG A 88 -2.99 -25.34 4.81
CA ARG A 88 -2.83 -24.44 3.66
C ARG A 88 -2.05 -25.06 2.50
N GLN A 89 -1.23 -26.08 2.75
CA GLN A 89 -0.54 -26.79 1.67
C GLN A 89 -1.52 -27.54 0.76
N THR A 90 -2.72 -27.88 1.26
CA THR A 90 -3.76 -28.56 0.47
C THR A 90 -4.66 -27.59 -0.29
N ALA A 91 -4.53 -26.28 -0.05
CA ALA A 91 -5.43 -25.29 -0.62
C ALA A 91 -5.08 -24.97 -2.08
N LEU A 92 -6.11 -24.83 -2.92
CA LEU A 92 -6.03 -24.07 -4.15
C LEU A 92 -6.12 -22.58 -3.79
N VAL A 93 -5.17 -21.76 -4.25
CA VAL A 93 -5.11 -20.35 -3.84
C VAL A 93 -5.35 -19.45 -5.03
N THR A 94 -6.32 -18.54 -4.92
CA THR A 94 -6.49 -17.45 -5.89
C THR A 94 -6.06 -16.13 -5.26
N VAL A 95 -5.08 -15.49 -5.89
CA VAL A 95 -4.58 -14.15 -5.52
C VAL A 95 -5.14 -13.15 -6.51
N ARG A 96 -5.80 -12.12 -5.99
CA ARG A 96 -6.19 -10.92 -6.73
C ARG A 96 -5.66 -9.67 -6.02
N PRO A 97 -5.58 -8.50 -6.66
CA PRO A 97 -5.19 -7.25 -6.00
C PRO A 97 -6.09 -6.83 -4.83
N ASP A 98 -7.36 -7.23 -4.86
CA ASP A 98 -8.35 -6.88 -3.84
C ASP A 98 -8.41 -7.87 -2.67
N PHE A 99 -8.10 -9.16 -2.89
CA PHE A 99 -8.14 -10.21 -1.86
C PHE A 99 -7.31 -11.47 -2.22
N LEU A 100 -7.10 -12.31 -1.22
CA LEU A 100 -6.61 -13.69 -1.38
C LEU A 100 -7.66 -14.68 -0.91
N VAL A 101 -7.93 -15.74 -1.67
CA VAL A 101 -8.82 -16.84 -1.22
C VAL A 101 -8.08 -18.16 -1.26
N ARG A 102 -8.24 -18.94 -0.19
CA ARG A 102 -7.80 -20.34 -0.09
C ARG A 102 -9.02 -21.24 -0.14
N GLU A 103 -9.09 -22.08 -1.15
CA GLU A 103 -10.15 -23.07 -1.33
C GLU A 103 -9.63 -24.44 -0.92
N TYR A 104 -10.43 -25.16 -0.13
CA TYR A 104 -10.16 -26.52 0.33
C TYR A 104 -11.22 -27.46 -0.27
N PRO A 105 -11.02 -27.98 -1.49
CA PRO A 105 -12.03 -28.75 -2.22
C PRO A 105 -12.55 -29.95 -1.43
N ASP A 106 -11.64 -30.69 -0.75
CA ASP A 106 -11.97 -31.86 0.06
C ASP A 106 -12.93 -31.56 1.21
N TYR A 107 -12.91 -30.32 1.69
CA TYR A 107 -13.80 -29.85 2.74
C TYR A 107 -14.99 -29.05 2.19
N GLY A 108 -14.95 -28.64 0.92
CA GLY A 108 -15.91 -27.70 0.35
C GLY A 108 -15.95 -26.38 1.12
N ILE A 109 -14.77 -25.89 1.53
CA ILE A 109 -14.57 -24.65 2.31
C ILE A 109 -13.78 -23.65 1.48
N SER A 110 -14.13 -22.37 1.55
CA SER A 110 -13.30 -21.26 1.09
C SER A 110 -13.00 -20.29 2.24
N VAL A 111 -11.79 -19.74 2.24
CA VAL A 111 -11.34 -18.74 3.24
C VAL A 111 -10.76 -17.55 2.50
N THR A 112 -11.49 -16.43 2.52
CA THR A 112 -11.11 -15.17 1.85
C THR A 112 -10.52 -14.20 2.86
N TRP A 113 -9.37 -13.62 2.52
CA TRP A 113 -8.65 -12.62 3.30
C TRP A 113 -8.63 -11.30 2.55
N SER A 114 -9.15 -10.24 3.20
CA SER A 114 -9.26 -8.91 2.61
C SER A 114 -8.90 -7.84 3.64
N ILE A 115 -7.91 -7.01 3.35
CA ILE A 115 -7.70 -5.76 4.11
C ILE A 115 -8.68 -4.70 3.59
N LEU A 116 -9.27 -3.93 4.50
CA LEU A 116 -10.19 -2.84 4.15
C LEU A 116 -9.40 -1.55 3.97
N ASP A 117 -9.78 -0.74 2.99
CA ASP A 117 -9.19 0.58 2.83
C ASP A 117 -9.53 1.47 4.05
N THR A 118 -8.52 2.12 4.61
CA THR A 118 -8.54 3.19 5.61
C THR A 118 -9.12 2.85 6.99
N ASN A 119 -8.93 1.63 7.47
CA ASN A 119 -9.46 1.21 8.78
C ASN A 119 -8.51 0.34 9.61
N ARG A 120 -7.30 0.05 9.10
CA ARG A 120 -6.36 -0.93 9.70
C ARG A 120 -7.09 -2.20 10.11
N ALA A 121 -7.97 -2.64 9.22
CA ALA A 121 -8.92 -3.70 9.48
C ALA A 121 -8.73 -4.82 8.45
N LEU A 122 -8.51 -6.02 8.95
CA LEU A 122 -8.40 -7.25 8.18
C LEU A 122 -9.67 -8.06 8.38
N ALA A 123 -10.28 -8.48 7.28
CA ALA A 123 -11.45 -9.35 7.27
C ALA A 123 -11.09 -10.74 6.74
N VAL A 124 -11.59 -11.75 7.43
CA VAL A 124 -11.46 -13.16 7.06
C VAL A 124 -12.85 -13.76 6.98
N GLN A 125 -13.26 -14.17 5.78
CA GLN A 125 -14.57 -14.75 5.51
C GLN A 125 -14.41 -16.23 5.22
N ILE A 126 -15.05 -17.08 6.02
CA ILE A 126 -15.05 -18.54 5.89
C ILE A 126 -16.43 -18.95 5.40
N GLU A 127 -16.49 -19.62 4.25
CA GLU A 127 -17.72 -20.20 3.70
C GLU A 127 -17.57 -21.70 3.50
N SER A 128 -18.65 -22.44 3.74
CA SER A 128 -18.69 -23.89 3.58
C SER A 128 -19.99 -24.33 2.90
N LYS A 129 -19.90 -25.32 2.01
CA LYS A 129 -21.06 -25.91 1.32
C LYS A 129 -22.08 -26.52 2.30
N ARG A 130 -21.63 -26.96 3.49
CA ARG A 130 -22.47 -27.51 4.57
C ARG A 130 -22.13 -26.89 5.92
N ALA A 131 -23.03 -27.02 6.89
CA ALA A 131 -22.75 -26.54 8.25
C ALA A 131 -21.60 -27.35 8.86
N ARG A 132 -20.62 -26.67 9.44
CA ARG A 132 -19.43 -27.28 10.07
C ARG A 132 -19.13 -26.59 11.39
N LYS A 133 -18.48 -27.34 12.29
CA LYS A 133 -17.97 -26.80 13.54
C LYS A 133 -16.60 -26.18 13.30
N PHE A 134 -16.54 -24.86 13.20
CA PHE A 134 -15.27 -24.14 13.05
C PHE A 134 -14.59 -23.90 14.38
N GLN A 135 -13.26 -23.94 14.36
CA GLN A 135 -12.43 -23.52 15.47
C GLN A 135 -11.27 -22.66 14.96
N ILE A 136 -10.89 -21.65 15.75
CA ILE A 136 -9.88 -20.66 15.37
C ILE A 136 -8.92 -20.46 16.53
N ILE A 137 -7.62 -20.43 16.25
CA ILE A 137 -6.61 -19.92 17.20
C ILE A 137 -6.08 -18.60 16.64
N PRO A 138 -6.43 -17.46 17.26
CA PRO A 138 -5.82 -16.17 16.93
C PRO A 138 -4.38 -16.11 17.42
N ILE A 139 -3.48 -15.63 16.55
CA ILE A 139 -2.08 -15.40 16.85
C ILE A 139 -1.81 -13.90 16.82
N LEU A 140 -1.51 -13.32 17.97
CA LEU A 140 -1.19 -11.90 18.12
C LEU A 140 0.31 -11.65 18.08
N GLU A 141 0.67 -10.45 17.65
CA GLU A 141 2.04 -9.96 17.60
C GLU A 141 2.14 -8.59 18.29
N GLY A 142 3.36 -8.16 18.60
CA GLY A 142 3.61 -6.94 19.36
C GLY A 142 3.81 -7.12 20.86
N GLY A 143 3.97 -8.36 21.27
CA GLY A 143 4.33 -8.83 22.60
C GLY A 143 4.72 -10.31 22.49
N THR A 144 5.57 -10.80 23.39
CA THR A 144 6.06 -12.18 23.38
C THR A 144 5.50 -13.01 24.52
N LYS A 145 4.72 -12.40 25.43
CA LYS A 145 4.16 -13.07 26.61
C LYS A 145 2.76 -12.51 26.96
N PRO A 146 1.93 -13.27 27.70
CA PRO A 146 0.60 -12.82 28.11
C PRO A 146 0.57 -11.43 28.73
N GLY A 147 1.57 -11.08 29.57
CA GLY A 147 1.65 -9.78 30.24
C GLY A 147 1.87 -8.57 29.33
N ASP A 148 2.22 -8.79 28.06
CA ASP A 148 2.35 -7.70 27.08
C ASP A 148 0.99 -7.25 26.53
N PHE A 149 -0.09 -7.98 26.83
CA PHE A 149 -1.45 -7.68 26.40
C PHE A 149 -2.36 -7.58 27.61
N GLN A 150 -3.05 -6.45 27.75
CA GLN A 150 -4.13 -6.30 28.72
C GLN A 150 -5.46 -6.50 28.01
N GLN A 151 -6.19 -7.56 28.37
CA GLN A 151 -7.56 -7.72 27.90
C GLN A 151 -8.46 -6.68 28.60
N LEU A 152 -9.08 -5.81 27.82
CA LEU A 152 -10.01 -4.80 28.33
C LEU A 152 -11.41 -5.38 28.58
N GLY A 153 -11.82 -6.33 27.74
CA GLY A 153 -13.15 -6.91 27.81
C GLY A 153 -13.36 -8.05 26.82
N ARG A 154 -14.46 -8.78 27.03
CA ARG A 154 -14.96 -9.83 26.14
C ARG A 154 -16.46 -9.79 26.08
N THR A 155 -17.03 -9.86 24.88
CA THR A 155 -18.43 -10.19 24.67
C THR A 155 -18.55 -11.60 24.09
N GLN A 156 -19.76 -12.06 23.78
CA GLN A 156 -19.94 -13.33 23.08
C GLN A 156 -19.26 -13.35 21.71
N THR A 157 -19.04 -12.19 21.08
CA THR A 157 -18.55 -12.07 19.70
C THR A 157 -17.26 -11.26 19.56
N THR A 158 -16.72 -10.70 20.65
CA THR A 158 -15.54 -9.82 20.58
C THR A 158 -14.55 -10.02 21.71
N TRP A 159 -13.30 -9.72 21.38
CA TRP A 159 -12.20 -9.56 22.32
C TRP A 159 -11.45 -8.25 22.06
N ASP A 160 -11.24 -7.50 23.15
CA ASP A 160 -10.54 -6.21 23.11
C ASP A 160 -9.29 -6.26 23.97
N TYR A 161 -8.20 -5.73 23.41
CA TYR A 161 -6.90 -5.68 24.05
C TYR A 161 -6.31 -4.27 23.96
N VAL A 162 -5.54 -3.93 24.99
CA VAL A 162 -4.49 -2.92 24.93
C VAL A 162 -3.15 -3.63 24.86
N ILE A 163 -2.29 -3.19 23.95
CA ILE A 163 -0.94 -3.73 23.79
C ILE A 163 0.02 -2.87 24.62
N ASN A 164 0.59 -3.47 25.67
CA ASN A 164 1.49 -2.83 26.63
C ASN A 164 2.98 -3.08 26.30
N GLY A 165 3.30 -4.07 25.46
CA GLY A 165 4.66 -4.53 25.18
C GLY A 165 5.55 -3.59 24.36
N TYR A 166 5.01 -2.51 23.81
CA TYR A 166 5.75 -1.56 22.97
C TYR A 166 6.43 -0.46 23.80
N ARG A 167 7.60 -0.74 24.39
CA ARG A 167 8.40 0.31 25.08
C ARG A 167 8.78 1.45 24.12
N ASN A 168 8.66 2.70 24.59
CA ASN A 168 9.10 3.96 23.95
C ASN A 168 8.55 4.26 22.54
N LEU A 169 7.25 4.55 22.37
CA LEU A 169 6.75 5.09 21.10
C LEU A 169 5.64 6.14 21.25
N PRO A 170 5.89 7.39 20.83
CA PRO A 170 4.88 8.46 20.82
C PRO A 170 3.78 8.36 19.73
N ALA A 171 3.66 7.25 18.97
CA ALA A 171 2.80 7.23 17.76
C ALA A 171 2.08 5.91 17.40
N SER A 172 2.08 4.87 18.26
CA SER A 172 1.48 3.56 17.90
C SER A 172 -0.05 3.50 18.01
N PHE A 173 -0.64 2.38 17.58
CA PHE A 173 -2.07 2.08 17.68
C PHE A 173 -2.32 1.02 18.77
N PRO A 174 -2.46 1.42 20.06
CA PRO A 174 -2.39 0.47 21.17
C PRO A 174 -3.63 -0.41 21.32
N PHE A 175 -4.74 -0.08 20.67
CA PHE A 175 -6.00 -0.81 20.79
C PHE A 175 -6.15 -1.82 19.66
N LEU A 176 -6.31 -3.09 20.03
CA LEU A 176 -6.57 -4.21 19.13
C LEU A 176 -7.92 -4.85 19.47
N ARG A 177 -8.74 -5.09 18.44
CA ARG A 177 -10.01 -5.81 18.57
C ARG A 177 -10.04 -7.01 17.62
N LEU A 178 -10.43 -8.16 18.16
CA LEU A 178 -10.88 -9.32 17.40
C LEU A 178 -12.40 -9.37 17.48
N SER A 179 -13.07 -9.50 16.33
CA SER A 179 -14.54 -9.60 16.25
C SER A 179 -14.95 -10.75 15.37
N PHE A 180 -16.04 -11.44 15.74
CA PHE A 180 -16.53 -12.61 15.03
C PHE A 180 -18.03 -12.48 14.74
N SER A 181 -18.49 -13.08 13.65
CA SER A 181 -19.92 -13.03 13.27
C SER A 181 -20.80 -13.98 14.08
N SER A 182 -20.23 -14.82 14.95
CA SER A 182 -20.94 -15.80 15.76
C SER A 182 -20.39 -15.81 17.19
N PRO A 183 -21.25 -16.09 18.19
CA PRO A 183 -20.79 -16.42 19.53
C PRO A 183 -19.77 -17.55 19.55
N PHE A 184 -18.86 -17.55 20.51
CA PHE A 184 -17.86 -18.60 20.68
C PHE A 184 -17.66 -19.01 22.15
N THR A 185 -17.17 -20.23 22.32
CA THR A 185 -16.54 -20.68 23.57
C THR A 185 -15.02 -20.61 23.43
N TYR A 186 -14.32 -20.48 24.55
CA TYR A 186 -12.88 -20.23 24.60
C TYR A 186 -12.19 -21.18 25.58
N LYS A 187 -11.03 -21.73 25.20
CA LYS A 187 -10.14 -22.53 26.06
C LYS A 187 -8.67 -22.16 25.84
N LEU A 188 -7.91 -22.00 26.93
CA LEU A 188 -6.47 -21.74 26.88
C LEU A 188 -5.63 -23.02 26.96
N ASP A 189 -5.99 -23.97 27.83
CA ASP A 189 -5.11 -25.08 28.24
C ASP A 189 -5.26 -26.39 27.40
N SER A 190 -5.88 -26.31 26.22
CA SER A 190 -6.18 -27.50 25.39
C SER A 190 -6.07 -27.21 23.90
N LEU A 191 -4.91 -26.72 23.48
CA LEU A 191 -4.60 -26.49 22.08
C LEU A 191 -4.44 -27.83 21.32
N PRO A 192 -4.86 -27.92 20.05
CA PRO A 192 -4.60 -29.09 19.21
C PRO A 192 -3.10 -29.41 19.08
N PRO A 193 -2.71 -30.65 18.72
CA PRO A 193 -1.31 -31.03 18.51
C PRO A 193 -0.64 -30.15 17.43
N ASN A 194 0.66 -29.87 17.57
CA ASN A 194 1.43 -28.92 16.73
C ASN A 194 0.83 -27.49 16.70
N PRO A 195 0.70 -26.80 17.85
CA PRO A 195 0.15 -25.45 17.86
C PRO A 195 1.10 -24.39 17.28
N ASP A 196 2.41 -24.68 17.22
CA ASP A 196 3.42 -23.68 16.87
C ASP A 196 3.76 -23.67 15.38
N LEU A 197 2.74 -23.40 14.57
CA LEU A 197 2.89 -23.35 13.10
C LEU A 197 3.47 -22.01 12.61
N THR A 198 3.44 -20.97 13.45
CA THR A 198 3.81 -19.60 13.04
C THR A 198 4.62 -18.81 14.07
N GLY A 199 4.75 -19.29 15.33
CA GLY A 199 5.20 -18.43 16.44
C GLY A 199 4.23 -17.28 16.76
N GLY A 200 4.48 -16.55 17.85
CA GLY A 200 3.64 -15.44 18.32
C GLY A 200 2.75 -15.80 19.52
N PHE A 201 2.01 -14.82 20.05
CA PHE A 201 1.16 -15.03 21.22
C PHE A 201 -0.17 -15.70 20.82
N GLN A 202 -0.35 -16.94 21.25
CA GLN A 202 -1.60 -17.67 21.01
C GLN A 202 -2.65 -17.24 22.02
N VAL A 203 -3.74 -16.66 21.55
CA VAL A 203 -4.81 -16.21 22.45
C VAL A 203 -5.52 -17.39 23.08
N GLY A 204 -5.64 -18.50 22.36
CA GLY A 204 -6.29 -19.74 22.77
C GLY A 204 -7.33 -20.21 21.74
N LEU A 205 -7.92 -21.37 21.98
CA LEU A 205 -8.83 -22.02 21.03
C LEU A 205 -10.25 -21.47 21.15
N LEU A 206 -10.71 -20.84 20.09
CA LEU A 206 -12.11 -20.42 19.90
C LEU A 206 -12.90 -21.51 19.21
N THR A 207 -14.06 -21.86 19.75
CA THR A 207 -14.97 -22.85 19.18
C THR A 207 -16.34 -22.26 18.93
N PHE A 208 -16.80 -22.33 17.68
CA PHE A 208 -18.06 -21.74 17.22
C PHE A 208 -19.16 -22.80 17.07
N PRO A 209 -20.44 -22.40 17.18
CA PRO A 209 -21.57 -23.22 16.74
C PRO A 209 -21.43 -23.67 15.29
N SER A 210 -22.08 -24.79 14.95
CA SER A 210 -22.09 -25.29 13.57
C SER A 210 -22.74 -24.26 12.65
N CYS A 211 -22.02 -23.82 11.62
CA CYS A 211 -22.49 -22.81 10.69
C CYS A 211 -21.92 -23.02 9.28
N LYS A 212 -22.55 -22.41 8.28
CA LYS A 212 -22.06 -22.39 6.89
C LYS A 212 -21.14 -21.21 6.60
N LYS A 213 -21.27 -20.13 7.39
CA LYS A 213 -20.54 -18.87 7.22
C LYS A 213 -20.04 -18.39 8.57
N LEU A 214 -18.77 -18.02 8.63
CA LEU A 214 -18.14 -17.41 9.79
C LEU A 214 -17.21 -16.29 9.30
N SER A 215 -17.33 -15.11 9.88
CA SER A 215 -16.41 -14.00 9.61
C SER A 215 -15.63 -13.67 10.87
N ALA A 216 -14.34 -13.39 10.70
CA ALA A 216 -13.45 -12.86 11.72
C ALA A 216 -12.86 -11.53 11.24
N HIS A 217 -12.77 -10.55 12.13
CA HIS A 217 -12.20 -9.24 11.84
C HIS A 217 -11.14 -8.91 12.88
N VAL A 218 -10.01 -8.41 12.40
CA VAL A 218 -8.93 -7.86 13.22
C VAL A 218 -8.88 -6.36 12.94
N GLN A 219 -8.95 -5.53 13.97
CA GLN A 219 -8.85 -4.09 13.81
C GLN A 219 -7.91 -3.47 14.81
N VAL A 220 -7.15 -2.47 14.35
CA VAL A 220 -6.17 -1.73 15.13
C VAL A 220 -6.51 -0.22 15.11
N ARG A 221 -6.48 0.45 16.27
CA ARG A 221 -6.86 1.88 16.38
C ARG A 221 -6.02 2.65 17.40
N LYS A 222 -6.01 3.98 17.26
CA LYS A 222 -5.38 4.91 18.22
C LYS A 222 -6.23 5.13 19.47
N THR A 223 -7.55 5.04 19.31
CA THR A 223 -8.52 5.29 20.38
C THR A 223 -9.17 4.00 20.85
N PRO A 224 -9.65 3.94 22.10
CA PRO A 224 -10.40 2.81 22.61
C PRO A 224 -11.59 2.48 21.72
N PHE A 225 -11.91 1.20 21.62
CA PHE A 225 -13.11 0.78 20.93
C PHE A 225 -14.35 1.04 21.79
N GLY A 226 -15.40 1.57 21.17
CA GLY A 226 -16.72 1.60 21.78
C GLY A 226 -17.42 0.22 21.75
N ASN A 227 -18.66 0.17 22.21
CA ASN A 227 -19.47 -1.06 22.21
C ASN A 227 -19.87 -1.54 20.80
N ALA A 228 -19.69 -0.72 19.77
CA ALA A 228 -20.01 -1.08 18.40
C ALA A 228 -18.94 -1.99 17.80
N ASN A 229 -19.33 -3.22 17.44
CA ASN A 229 -18.50 -4.12 16.65
C ASN A 229 -18.26 -3.54 15.26
N LEU A 230 -17.21 -4.01 14.58
CA LEU A 230 -17.10 -3.80 13.13
C LEU A 230 -18.22 -4.59 12.46
N ALA A 231 -19.35 -3.92 12.21
CA ALA A 231 -20.57 -4.55 11.71
C ALA A 231 -20.28 -5.25 10.37
N ALA A 232 -20.89 -6.42 10.16
CA ALA A 232 -20.70 -7.21 8.95
C ALA A 232 -21.02 -6.41 7.67
N GLU A 233 -21.99 -5.50 7.75
CA GLU A 233 -22.34 -4.55 6.69
C GLU A 233 -21.21 -3.58 6.36
N ILE A 234 -20.54 -3.01 7.39
CA ILE A 234 -19.39 -2.11 7.22
C ILE A 234 -18.24 -2.85 6.52
N VAL A 235 -17.98 -4.09 6.93
CA VAL A 235 -16.93 -4.92 6.31
C VAL A 235 -17.26 -5.23 4.85
N SER A 236 -18.48 -5.69 4.59
CA SER A 236 -18.92 -6.02 3.24
C SER A 236 -18.87 -4.80 2.32
N ALA A 237 -19.32 -3.63 2.80
CA ALA A 237 -19.21 -2.37 2.09
C ALA A 237 -17.75 -1.96 1.88
N GLY A 238 -16.87 -2.19 2.85
CA GLY A 238 -15.43 -1.92 2.73
C GLY A 238 -14.75 -2.75 1.66
N ILE A 239 -15.03 -4.06 1.61
CA ILE A 239 -14.53 -4.98 0.57
C ILE A 239 -15.02 -4.53 -0.80
N GLN A 240 -16.32 -4.24 -0.94
CA GLN A 240 -16.90 -3.77 -2.19
C GLN A 240 -16.28 -2.45 -2.66
N LYS A 241 -16.10 -1.47 -1.76
CA LYS A 241 -15.44 -0.19 -2.07
C LYS A 241 -14.02 -0.39 -2.60
N ARG A 242 -13.25 -1.28 -1.97
CA ARG A 242 -11.89 -1.63 -2.41
C ARG A 242 -11.88 -2.22 -3.82
N THR A 243 -12.72 -3.25 -4.07
CA THR A 243 -12.85 -3.87 -5.39
C THR A 243 -13.27 -2.84 -6.45
N GLN A 244 -14.25 -1.99 -6.14
CA GLN A 244 -14.71 -0.93 -7.05
C GLN A 244 -13.62 0.10 -7.36
N ARG A 245 -12.81 0.49 -6.37
CA ARG A 245 -11.67 1.41 -6.56
C ARG A 245 -10.63 0.82 -7.50
N ILE A 246 -10.21 -0.42 -7.26
CA ILE A 246 -9.24 -1.13 -8.12
C ILE A 246 -9.80 -1.30 -9.53
N GLN A 247 -11.06 -1.71 -9.66
CA GLN A 247 -11.71 -1.85 -10.96
C GLN A 247 -11.79 -0.51 -11.72
N LYS A 248 -12.13 0.58 -11.03
CA LYS A 248 -12.18 1.93 -11.61
C LYS A 248 -10.82 2.30 -12.19
N ARG A 249 -9.75 2.08 -11.42
CA ARG A 249 -8.38 2.37 -11.85
C ARG A 249 -7.96 1.56 -13.07
N LEU A 250 -8.22 0.25 -13.08
CA LEU A 250 -7.92 -0.60 -14.22
C LEU A 250 -8.71 -0.21 -15.48
N ASN A 251 -9.94 0.30 -15.32
CA ASN A 251 -10.75 0.79 -16.44
C ASN A 251 -10.22 2.11 -17.03
N GLN A 252 -9.44 2.90 -16.29
CA GLN A 252 -8.84 4.14 -16.78
C GLN A 252 -7.60 3.89 -17.66
N THR A 253 -6.99 2.69 -17.55
CA THR A 253 -5.81 2.28 -18.31
C THR A 253 -6.06 1.00 -19.10
N PRO A 254 -7.00 1.00 -20.07
CA PRO A 254 -7.22 -0.18 -20.90
C PRO A 254 -5.95 -0.46 -21.71
N PHE A 255 -5.42 -1.67 -21.60
CA PHE A 255 -4.24 -2.10 -22.33
C PHE A 255 -4.52 -3.43 -23.04
N LYS A 256 -4.14 -3.50 -24.32
CA LYS A 256 -4.24 -4.72 -25.12
C LYS A 256 -3.11 -4.77 -26.14
N SER A 257 -2.46 -5.93 -26.23
CA SER A 257 -1.40 -6.23 -27.18
C SER A 257 -1.67 -7.57 -27.88
N ASN A 258 -0.74 -7.98 -28.74
CA ASN A 258 -0.71 -9.32 -29.32
C ASN A 258 -0.14 -10.39 -28.36
N SER A 259 0.24 -10.02 -27.14
CA SER A 259 0.80 -10.91 -26.12
C SER A 259 -0.08 -10.91 -24.85
N PRO A 260 -0.86 -11.98 -24.60
CA PRO A 260 -1.65 -12.11 -23.38
C PRO A 260 -0.83 -12.02 -22.08
N GLN A 261 0.44 -12.44 -22.14
CA GLN A 261 1.39 -12.34 -21.03
C GLN A 261 1.74 -10.88 -20.75
N LEU A 262 1.99 -10.08 -21.79
CA LEU A 262 2.23 -8.65 -21.63
C LEU A 262 0.99 -7.94 -21.09
N ASP A 263 -0.19 -8.27 -21.61
CA ASP A 263 -1.46 -7.70 -21.12
C ASP A 263 -1.61 -7.94 -19.60
N SER A 264 -1.37 -9.19 -19.18
CA SER A 264 -1.45 -9.57 -17.78
C SER A 264 -0.40 -8.86 -16.93
N ALA A 265 0.85 -8.75 -17.42
CA ALA A 265 1.94 -8.09 -16.72
C ALA A 265 1.65 -6.59 -16.49
N VAL A 266 1.14 -5.89 -17.51
CA VAL A 266 0.78 -4.46 -17.40
C VAL A 266 -0.35 -4.25 -16.40
N ILE A 267 -1.43 -5.05 -16.46
CA ILE A 267 -2.56 -4.94 -15.52
C ILE A 267 -2.10 -5.21 -14.08
N TRP A 268 -1.25 -6.22 -13.86
CA TRP A 268 -0.65 -6.48 -12.55
C TRP A 268 0.27 -5.36 -12.08
N ALA A 269 1.10 -4.78 -12.95
CA ALA A 269 1.94 -3.64 -12.60
C ALA A 269 1.11 -2.45 -12.14
N HIS A 270 0.01 -2.12 -12.84
CA HIS A 270 -0.91 -1.06 -12.42
C HIS A 270 -1.57 -1.32 -11.06
N ALA A 271 -2.00 -2.56 -10.82
CA ALA A 271 -2.64 -2.94 -9.57
C ALA A 271 -1.65 -3.00 -8.39
N SER A 272 -0.41 -3.45 -8.63
CA SER A 272 0.66 -3.41 -7.62
C SER A 272 1.09 -1.97 -7.31
N MET A 273 1.15 -1.10 -8.32
CA MET A 273 1.45 0.31 -8.08
C MET A 273 0.37 1.01 -7.27
N ASP A 274 -0.91 0.71 -7.53
CA ASP A 274 -2.01 1.18 -6.69
C ASP A 274 -1.79 0.81 -5.22
N ALA A 275 -1.32 -0.41 -4.94
CA ALA A 275 -1.07 -0.89 -3.58
C ALA A 275 -0.02 -0.04 -2.84
N LEU A 276 0.96 0.54 -3.53
CA LEU A 276 1.99 1.36 -2.89
C LEU A 276 1.59 2.82 -2.65
N ILE A 277 0.47 3.29 -3.21
CA ILE A 277 -0.02 4.66 -2.96
C ILE A 277 -0.74 4.72 -1.61
N MET A 278 -0.22 5.52 -0.69
CA MET A 278 -0.63 5.56 0.73
C MET A 278 -0.89 6.98 1.22
N GLN A 279 -1.58 7.12 2.34
CA GLN A 279 -1.96 8.41 2.95
C GLN A 279 -1.34 8.62 4.33
N GLN A 280 -0.18 8.02 4.60
CA GLN A 280 0.51 8.10 5.89
C GLN A 280 0.79 9.57 6.30
N MET A 281 1.11 10.44 5.34
CA MET A 281 1.44 11.85 5.56
C MET A 281 0.83 12.79 4.50
N GLY A 282 -0.47 12.61 4.18
CA GLY A 282 -1.21 13.46 3.23
C GLY A 282 -1.31 12.92 1.80
N GLY A 283 -0.43 11.99 1.43
CA GLY A 283 -0.42 11.30 0.15
C GLY A 283 1.03 11.08 -0.29
N GLY A 284 1.38 9.86 -0.68
CA GLY A 284 2.71 9.53 -1.19
C GLY A 284 2.76 8.08 -1.68
N ILE A 285 3.93 7.67 -2.14
CA ILE A 285 4.17 6.33 -2.69
C ILE A 285 5.23 5.65 -1.83
N TYR A 286 4.88 4.52 -1.22
CA TYR A 286 5.86 3.71 -0.49
C TYR A 286 6.91 3.16 -1.45
N ALA A 287 8.18 3.23 -1.05
CA ALA A 287 9.29 2.76 -1.87
C ALA A 287 9.28 1.25 -2.10
N GLY A 288 8.78 0.46 -1.14
CA GLY A 288 8.60 -0.97 -1.35
C GLY A 288 8.32 -1.75 -0.07
N LEU A 289 7.30 -2.60 -0.11
CA LEU A 289 6.96 -3.47 1.02
C LEU A 289 7.77 -4.77 0.98
N PRO A 290 8.12 -5.36 2.15
CA PRO A 290 7.74 -4.91 3.50
C PRO A 290 8.74 -3.95 4.16
N TRP A 291 9.90 -3.67 3.54
CA TRP A 291 11.03 -3.02 4.20
C TRP A 291 10.96 -1.49 4.26
N PHE A 292 10.34 -0.87 3.26
CA PHE A 292 10.28 0.58 3.07
C PHE A 292 8.81 1.04 2.96
N ASP A 293 8.10 1.03 4.09
CA ASP A 293 6.72 1.51 4.25
C ASP A 293 6.68 3.02 4.61
N GLU A 294 7.54 3.79 3.94
CA GLU A 294 7.67 5.24 4.06
C GLU A 294 7.90 5.89 2.69
N PHE A 295 7.85 7.22 2.64
CA PHE A 295 8.04 7.98 1.40
C PHE A 295 9.51 8.35 1.21
N TRP A 296 10.10 7.86 0.12
CA TRP A 296 11.43 8.25 -0.33
C TRP A 296 11.28 9.16 -1.54
N GLY A 297 11.68 10.43 -1.43
CA GLY A 297 11.40 11.45 -2.44
C GLY A 297 11.94 11.06 -3.82
N ARG A 298 13.16 10.52 -3.87
CA ARG A 298 13.75 9.99 -5.10
C ARG A 298 12.87 8.91 -5.74
N ASP A 299 12.60 7.84 -4.99
CA ASP A 299 11.86 6.67 -5.47
C ASP A 299 10.42 7.03 -5.87
N GLU A 300 9.78 7.89 -5.07
CA GLU A 300 8.43 8.40 -5.30
C GLU A 300 8.36 9.14 -6.63
N PHE A 301 9.27 10.07 -6.88
CA PHE A 301 9.24 10.90 -8.09
C PHE A 301 9.74 10.19 -9.35
N ILE A 302 10.65 9.22 -9.24
CA ILE A 302 10.97 8.32 -10.36
C ILE A 302 9.74 7.48 -10.75
N THR A 303 8.98 7.02 -9.75
CA THR A 303 7.84 6.12 -9.95
C THR A 303 6.54 6.87 -10.30
N PHE A 304 6.49 8.16 -10.02
CA PHE A 304 5.30 9.02 -10.12
C PHE A 304 4.58 8.94 -11.48
N PRO A 305 5.27 8.96 -12.64
CA PRO A 305 4.58 8.87 -13.93
C PRO A 305 3.77 7.58 -14.07
N GLY A 306 4.38 6.43 -13.76
CA GLY A 306 3.72 5.12 -13.84
C GLY A 306 2.65 4.92 -12.77
N ALA A 307 2.85 5.53 -11.60
CA ALA A 307 1.90 5.45 -10.49
C ALA A 307 0.63 6.26 -10.74
N VAL A 308 0.73 7.51 -11.20
CA VAL A 308 -0.42 8.43 -11.18
C VAL A 308 -0.65 9.24 -12.45
N LEU A 309 0.35 9.40 -13.33
CA LEU A 309 0.17 10.18 -14.56
C LEU A 309 -0.39 9.33 -15.71
N VAL A 310 0.25 8.20 -16.02
CA VAL A 310 -0.19 7.28 -17.08
C VAL A 310 -1.60 6.74 -16.82
N SER A 311 -2.00 6.65 -15.56
CA SER A 311 -3.34 6.22 -15.14
C SER A 311 -4.40 7.32 -15.12
N GLY A 312 -4.03 8.57 -15.42
CA GLY A 312 -4.96 9.70 -15.40
C GLY A 312 -5.42 10.08 -13.99
N GLU A 313 -4.69 9.68 -12.95
CA GLU A 313 -5.03 9.91 -11.54
C GLU A 313 -4.55 11.31 -11.10
N PHE A 314 -4.86 12.34 -11.91
CA PHE A 314 -4.31 13.68 -11.75
C PHE A 314 -4.65 14.33 -10.41
N GLU A 315 -5.87 14.12 -9.90
CA GLU A 315 -6.24 14.61 -8.57
C GLU A 315 -5.43 13.95 -7.44
N LEU A 316 -5.04 12.68 -7.61
CA LEU A 316 -4.15 12.01 -6.67
C LEU A 316 -2.71 12.49 -6.85
N ALA A 317 -2.24 12.66 -8.08
CA ALA A 317 -0.93 13.21 -8.42
C ALA A 317 -0.72 14.60 -7.79
N LYS A 318 -1.68 15.51 -7.97
CA LYS A 318 -1.71 16.84 -7.35
C LYS A 318 -1.62 16.77 -5.83
N ARG A 319 -2.40 15.88 -5.19
CA ARG A 319 -2.35 15.69 -3.73
C ARG A 319 -0.98 15.22 -3.26
N ILE A 320 -0.35 14.29 -3.97
CA ILE A 320 0.99 13.78 -3.64
C ILE A 320 2.03 14.91 -3.76
N LEU A 321 2.08 15.62 -4.89
CA LEU A 321 3.00 16.76 -5.09
C LEU A 321 2.81 17.84 -4.02
N LYS A 322 1.56 18.19 -3.70
CA LYS A 322 1.23 19.13 -2.62
C LYS A 322 1.67 18.63 -1.25
N ALA A 323 1.43 17.36 -0.94
CA ALA A 323 1.76 16.79 0.35
C ALA A 323 3.29 16.77 0.54
N PHE A 324 4.02 16.29 -0.45
CA PHE A 324 5.48 16.17 -0.37
C PHE A 324 6.17 17.55 -0.40
N GLY A 325 5.66 18.49 -1.20
CA GLY A 325 6.19 19.86 -1.27
C GLY A 325 6.14 20.62 0.06
N LYS A 326 5.23 20.26 0.98
CA LYS A 326 5.18 20.83 2.35
C LYS A 326 6.38 20.44 3.21
N PHE A 327 7.11 19.39 2.83
CA PHE A 327 8.34 19.00 3.50
C PHE A 327 9.57 19.71 2.90
N GLN A 328 9.40 20.70 2.01
CA GLN A 328 10.55 21.46 1.52
C GLN A 328 11.23 22.21 2.68
N ASP A 329 12.57 22.21 2.71
CA ASP A 329 13.33 22.99 3.66
C ASP A 329 13.16 24.50 3.37
N HIS A 330 12.53 25.20 4.32
CA HIS A 330 12.24 26.63 4.21
C HIS A 330 13.23 27.52 4.94
N ASP A 331 14.20 26.97 5.69
CA ASP A 331 15.15 27.76 6.46
C ASP A 331 16.27 28.33 5.56
N PRO A 332 16.33 29.65 5.32
CA PRO A 332 17.37 30.25 4.48
C PRO A 332 18.78 30.13 5.06
N ALA A 333 18.95 29.78 6.33
CA ALA A 333 20.24 29.50 6.94
C ALA A 333 20.68 28.04 6.74
N SER A 334 19.76 27.15 6.38
CA SER A 334 20.05 25.73 6.17
C SER A 334 20.86 25.50 4.90
N ARG A 335 21.84 24.57 4.99
CA ARG A 335 22.59 24.09 3.83
C ARG A 335 21.69 23.37 2.81
N THR A 336 20.56 22.83 3.26
CA THR A 336 19.57 22.14 2.43
C THR A 336 18.38 23.02 2.03
N TYR A 337 18.45 24.34 2.26
CA TYR A 337 17.39 25.29 1.86
C TYR A 337 16.86 24.99 0.45
N GLY A 338 15.55 24.87 0.31
CA GLY A 338 14.86 24.58 -0.95
C GLY A 338 14.82 23.12 -1.37
N ARG A 339 15.52 22.21 -0.68
CA ARG A 339 15.43 20.77 -0.96
C ARG A 339 14.13 20.18 -0.43
N VAL A 340 13.53 19.27 -1.19
CA VAL A 340 12.57 18.29 -0.64
C VAL A 340 13.35 17.11 -0.05
N PRO A 341 12.79 16.36 0.91
CA PRO A 341 13.54 15.33 1.62
C PRO A 341 13.85 14.11 0.75
N ASN A 342 14.94 13.42 1.08
CA ASN A 342 15.22 12.09 0.57
C ASN A 342 14.25 11.07 1.16
N ARG A 343 13.95 11.18 2.46
CA ARG A 343 12.95 10.35 3.15
C ARG A 343 12.10 11.20 4.07
N ALA A 344 10.79 10.98 4.00
CA ALA A 344 9.80 11.52 4.92
C ALA A 344 9.04 10.36 5.58
N GLN A 345 9.06 10.33 6.91
CA GLN A 345 8.25 9.43 7.72
C GLN A 345 7.71 10.17 8.96
N PRO A 346 6.67 9.66 9.65
CA PRO A 346 6.01 10.41 10.72
C PRO A 346 6.91 10.87 11.88
N THR A 347 8.04 10.18 12.10
CA THR A 347 8.95 10.46 13.21
C THR A 347 10.24 11.17 12.79
N ASP A 348 10.53 11.25 11.49
CA ASP A 348 11.84 11.68 10.99
C ASP A 348 11.78 12.14 9.53
N ILE A 349 12.55 13.17 9.18
CA ILE A 349 12.68 13.70 7.82
C ILE A 349 14.17 13.97 7.57
N ILE A 350 14.70 13.47 6.46
CA ILE A 350 16.12 13.62 6.08
C ILE A 350 16.27 14.19 4.67
N TYR A 351 17.26 15.07 4.47
CA TYR A 351 17.49 15.84 3.23
C TYR A 351 18.82 15.48 2.52
N ASN A 352 19.33 14.27 2.77
CA ASN A 352 20.58 13.75 2.18
C ASN A 352 20.37 13.25 0.73
N THR A 353 19.88 14.13 -0.13
CA THR A 353 19.66 13.85 -1.56
C THR A 353 20.03 15.07 -2.39
N THR A 354 20.64 14.81 -3.56
CA THR A 354 20.89 15.83 -4.59
C THR A 354 20.01 15.65 -5.83
N ASP A 355 19.53 14.43 -6.10
CA ASP A 355 18.64 14.08 -7.22
C ASP A 355 17.16 14.23 -6.90
N GLY A 356 16.74 14.01 -5.65
CA GLY A 356 15.32 13.95 -5.27
C GLY A 356 14.57 15.26 -5.50
N THR A 357 15.22 16.41 -5.29
CA THR A 357 14.61 17.72 -5.54
C THR A 357 14.44 18.03 -7.03
N PRO A 358 15.45 17.84 -7.88
CA PRO A 358 15.25 17.90 -9.32
C PRO A 358 14.19 16.93 -9.86
N TRP A 359 14.12 15.69 -9.35
CA TRP A 359 13.05 14.76 -9.70
C TRP A 359 11.68 15.31 -9.35
N PHE A 360 11.49 15.84 -8.13
CA PHE A 360 10.24 16.51 -7.74
C PHE A 360 9.83 17.62 -8.72
N VAL A 361 10.76 18.52 -9.07
CA VAL A 361 10.48 19.62 -10.01
C VAL A 361 10.09 19.09 -11.40
N ARG A 362 10.80 18.07 -11.89
CA ARG A 362 10.45 17.38 -13.14
C ARG A 362 9.03 16.81 -13.09
N GLU A 363 8.64 16.17 -11.98
CA GLU A 363 7.29 15.59 -11.86
C GLU A 363 6.18 16.63 -11.73
N VAL A 364 6.46 17.82 -11.18
CA VAL A 364 5.51 18.94 -11.25
C VAL A 364 5.29 19.37 -12.71
N TRP A 365 6.36 19.41 -13.50
CA TRP A 365 6.27 19.73 -14.92
C TRP A 365 5.56 18.64 -15.74
N ASP A 366 5.90 17.37 -15.53
CA ASP A 366 5.20 16.26 -16.18
C ASP A 366 3.73 16.21 -15.75
N TYR A 367 3.40 16.49 -14.49
CA TYR A 367 2.01 16.65 -14.06
C TYR A 367 1.27 17.71 -14.90
N TYR A 368 1.85 18.91 -15.06
CA TYR A 368 1.24 19.96 -15.86
C TYR A 368 1.08 19.52 -17.32
N ARG A 369 2.09 18.89 -17.92
CA ARG A 369 2.03 18.40 -19.31
C ARG A 369 0.95 17.35 -19.53
N TYR A 370 0.72 16.48 -18.55
CA TYR A 370 -0.32 15.45 -18.62
C TYR A 370 -1.73 16.00 -18.35
N SER A 371 -1.87 16.92 -17.39
CA SER A 371 -3.17 17.38 -16.88
C SER A 371 -3.67 18.70 -17.50
N GLY A 372 -2.76 19.56 -17.97
CA GLY A 372 -3.05 20.93 -18.38
C GLY A 372 -3.40 21.88 -17.24
N ASP A 373 -3.22 21.47 -15.97
CA ASP A 373 -3.64 22.23 -14.79
C ASP A 373 -2.68 23.39 -14.46
N GLY A 374 -2.89 24.52 -15.15
CA GLY A 374 -2.12 25.74 -14.96
C GLY A 374 -2.33 26.42 -13.61
N GLU A 375 -3.53 26.31 -13.02
CA GLU A 375 -3.83 26.88 -11.70
C GLU A 375 -2.96 26.24 -10.62
N PHE A 376 -2.82 24.91 -10.65
CA PHE A 376 -1.93 24.23 -9.72
C PHE A 376 -0.46 24.56 -9.99
N LEU A 377 -0.04 24.70 -11.26
CA LEU A 377 1.33 25.09 -11.59
C LEU A 377 1.68 26.45 -10.99
N GLU A 378 0.78 27.43 -11.11
CA GLU A 378 0.95 28.75 -10.47
C GLU A 378 1.01 28.64 -8.94
N GLU A 379 0.15 27.80 -8.34
CA GLU A 379 0.13 27.57 -6.90
C GLU A 379 1.45 26.99 -6.37
N ILE A 380 2.02 26.00 -7.07
CA ILE A 380 3.23 25.28 -6.63
C ILE A 380 4.53 25.95 -7.08
N TYR A 381 4.48 26.91 -8.01
CA TYR A 381 5.66 27.61 -8.54
C TYR A 381 6.59 28.19 -7.45
N PRO A 382 6.10 28.78 -6.32
CA PRO A 382 6.97 29.23 -5.25
C PRO A 382 7.87 28.11 -4.67
N THR A 383 7.40 26.87 -4.65
CA THR A 383 8.18 25.69 -4.23
C THR A 383 9.28 25.38 -5.25
N ILE A 384 8.96 25.39 -6.55
CA ILE A 384 9.94 25.18 -7.65
C ILE A 384 11.04 26.25 -7.60
N LYS A 385 10.64 27.52 -7.53
CA LYS A 385 11.55 28.65 -7.47
C LYS A 385 12.50 28.57 -6.26
N ARG A 386 11.98 28.15 -5.10
CA ARG A 386 12.81 27.97 -3.90
C ARG A 386 13.85 26.86 -4.10
N ALA A 387 13.47 25.75 -4.74
CA ALA A 387 14.40 24.66 -5.03
C ALA A 387 15.57 25.14 -5.90
N ALA A 388 15.30 25.93 -6.94
CA ALA A 388 16.35 26.47 -7.80
C ALA A 388 17.25 27.48 -7.07
N ILE A 389 16.67 28.42 -6.31
CA ILE A 389 17.44 29.40 -5.52
C ILE A 389 18.33 28.68 -4.49
N GLY A 390 17.79 27.67 -3.81
CA GLY A 390 18.51 26.86 -2.84
C GLY A 390 19.70 26.11 -3.43
N ALA A 391 19.49 25.48 -4.61
CA ALA A 391 20.55 24.82 -5.35
C ALA A 391 21.65 25.80 -5.78
N ILE A 392 21.29 26.91 -6.42
CA ILE A 392 22.24 27.93 -6.91
C ILE A 392 23.08 28.49 -5.77
N ARG A 393 22.44 28.80 -4.63
CA ARG A 393 23.12 29.43 -3.50
C ARG A 393 24.13 28.50 -2.80
N ASN A 394 23.80 27.22 -2.68
CA ASN A 394 24.49 26.33 -1.74
C ASN A 394 25.30 25.22 -2.42
N TRP A 395 25.00 24.88 -3.68
CA TRP A 395 25.49 23.66 -4.31
C TRP A 395 25.97 23.83 -5.76
N VAL A 396 25.74 24.98 -6.40
CA VAL A 396 26.25 25.24 -7.75
C VAL A 396 27.65 25.84 -7.69
N ASP A 397 28.56 25.33 -8.50
CA ASP A 397 29.92 25.85 -8.62
C ASP A 397 30.03 27.04 -9.60
N GLU A 398 31.23 27.60 -9.74
CA GLU A 398 31.54 28.70 -10.66
C GLU A 398 31.30 28.39 -12.15
N LYS A 399 31.15 27.10 -12.50
CA LYS A 399 30.86 26.63 -13.87
C LYS A 399 29.36 26.42 -14.09
N GLY A 400 28.52 26.67 -13.09
CA GLY A 400 27.08 26.44 -13.17
C GLY A 400 26.68 24.97 -12.96
N LEU A 401 27.60 24.11 -12.51
CA LEU A 401 27.35 22.69 -12.31
C LEU A 401 26.87 22.42 -10.89
N LEU A 402 25.83 21.57 -10.76
CA LEU A 402 25.29 21.18 -9.46
C LEU A 402 26.20 20.16 -8.80
N THR A 403 26.79 20.52 -7.66
CA THR A 403 27.69 19.67 -6.89
C THR A 403 26.98 18.88 -5.80
N HIS A 404 27.59 17.77 -5.38
CA HIS A 404 27.06 16.90 -4.33
C HIS A 404 28.14 16.07 -3.64
N ASP A 405 27.79 15.45 -2.51
CA ASP A 405 28.63 14.45 -1.86
C ASP A 405 28.44 13.06 -2.50
N ASP A 406 29.40 12.16 -2.29
CA ASP A 406 29.47 10.86 -2.96
C ASP A 406 28.21 9.98 -2.80
N ALA A 407 27.56 10.05 -1.64
CA ALA A 407 26.39 9.25 -1.28
C ALA A 407 25.11 10.11 -1.11
N ASP A 408 24.99 11.16 -1.93
CA ASP A 408 23.77 11.99 -2.04
C ASP A 408 22.95 11.67 -3.31
N THR A 409 23.40 10.69 -4.12
CA THR A 409 22.70 10.22 -5.33
C THR A 409 21.99 8.89 -5.08
N TRP A 410 21.25 8.35 -6.06
CA TRP A 410 20.58 7.05 -5.93
C TRP A 410 21.46 5.85 -5.54
N MET A 411 22.78 5.91 -5.77
CA MET A 411 23.73 4.92 -5.25
C MET A 411 24.28 5.35 -3.88
N ASP A 412 23.38 5.55 -2.89
CA ASP A 412 23.67 6.17 -1.58
C ASP A 412 24.02 5.19 -0.46
N ALA A 413 24.24 3.92 -0.77
CA ALA A 413 24.55 2.93 0.25
C ALA A 413 25.90 3.22 0.94
N ARG A 414 25.91 3.20 2.28
CA ARG A 414 27.06 3.54 3.13
C ARG A 414 27.47 2.35 4.00
N GLY A 415 28.77 2.07 4.03
CA GLY A 415 29.40 1.16 4.99
C GLY A 415 30.08 1.91 6.14
N PRO A 416 30.76 1.16 7.04
CA PRO A 416 31.52 1.75 8.15
C PRO A 416 32.59 2.75 7.71
N ASP A 417 33.21 2.50 6.56
CA ASP A 417 34.32 3.31 6.03
C ASP A 417 33.87 4.39 5.02
N GLY A 418 32.56 4.58 4.82
CA GLY A 418 32.00 5.57 3.91
C GLY A 418 31.13 4.97 2.78
N PRO A 419 30.90 5.72 1.69
CA PRO A 419 30.09 5.28 0.55
C PRO A 419 30.63 4.00 -0.10
N TRP A 420 29.76 3.02 -0.38
CA TRP A 420 30.16 1.84 -1.17
C TRP A 420 30.32 2.14 -2.66
N SER A 421 29.64 3.17 -3.14
CA SER A 421 29.58 3.55 -4.55
C SER A 421 29.76 5.07 -4.68
N PRO A 422 30.95 5.62 -4.39
CA PRO A 422 31.21 7.04 -4.58
C PRO A 422 31.07 7.42 -6.04
N ARG A 423 30.43 8.57 -6.31
CA ARG A 423 30.12 9.03 -7.67
C ARG A 423 30.80 10.34 -8.04
N GLY A 424 31.76 10.78 -7.23
CA GLY A 424 32.34 12.10 -7.32
C GLY A 424 31.31 13.17 -6.95
N ASN A 425 31.59 14.41 -7.34
CA ASN A 425 30.75 15.55 -6.97
C ASN A 425 30.00 16.18 -8.13
N ARG A 426 30.00 15.58 -9.33
CA ARG A 426 29.34 16.10 -10.55
C ARG A 426 28.84 14.95 -11.42
N ALA A 427 28.03 14.07 -10.85
CA ALA A 427 27.48 12.93 -11.58
C ALA A 427 26.58 13.40 -12.75
N VAL A 428 26.62 12.66 -13.87
CA VAL A 428 26.03 13.07 -15.17
C VAL A 428 24.51 13.17 -15.11
N ASP A 429 23.85 12.19 -14.49
CA ASP A 429 22.42 12.18 -14.23
C ASP A 429 21.97 13.37 -13.38
N ILE A 430 22.79 13.79 -12.40
CA ILE A 430 22.53 14.99 -11.60
C ILE A 430 22.59 16.26 -12.46
N GLN A 431 23.55 16.35 -13.39
CA GLN A 431 23.62 17.51 -14.28
C GLN A 431 22.44 17.56 -15.25
N GLN A 432 21.99 16.42 -15.75
CA GLN A 432 20.80 16.36 -16.62
C GLN A 432 19.53 16.77 -15.86
N LEU A 433 19.39 16.30 -14.63
CA LEU A 433 18.28 16.68 -13.74
C LEU A 433 18.34 18.17 -13.38
N TRP A 434 19.53 18.71 -13.14
CA TRP A 434 19.73 20.14 -12.88
C TRP A 434 19.34 21.00 -14.08
N LEU A 435 19.77 20.62 -15.30
CA LEU A 435 19.35 21.29 -16.52
C LEU A 435 17.81 21.27 -16.67
N THR A 436 17.19 20.11 -16.42
CA THR A 436 15.72 19.98 -16.45
C THR A 436 15.05 20.91 -15.44
N GLN A 437 15.58 20.99 -14.21
CA GLN A 437 15.05 21.89 -13.19
C GLN A 437 15.18 23.37 -13.61
N LEU A 438 16.28 23.75 -14.27
CA LEU A 438 16.48 25.11 -14.79
C LEU A 438 15.53 25.45 -15.95
N GLU A 439 15.26 24.51 -16.85
CA GLU A 439 14.30 24.71 -17.96
C GLU A 439 12.86 24.86 -17.47
N VAL A 440 12.52 24.24 -16.32
CA VAL A 440 11.20 24.31 -15.70
C VAL A 440 11.01 25.58 -14.84
N THR A 441 12.10 26.13 -14.27
CA THR A 441 12.05 27.28 -13.35
C THR A 441 11.96 28.62 -14.06
#